data_AF-A0A7V0KJ10-F1
#
_entry.id   AF-A0A7V0KJ10-F1
#
_cell.length_a   1.000
_cell.length_b   1.000
_cell.length_c   1.000
_cell.angle_alpha   90.00
_cell.angle_beta   90.00
_cell.angle_gamma   90.00
#
_symmetry.space_group_name_H-M   'P 1'
#
loop_
_entity.id
_entity.type
_entity.pdbx_description
1 polymer ?
#
loop_
_entity_poly.entity_id
_entity_poly.type
_entity_poly.pdbx_seq_one_letter_code
_entity_poly.pdbx_strand_id
1 'polypeptide(L)'
;MEDRSDVEELKEVLDVVSEKVPDLLRGLRDIMYSRDSAENMADAVATFYKKLVDAGIPKEDALEMTRGYMINLRDIVGEGMKFGKHKSGEEGEEED
;
A
#
# COMPACT_ATOMS: atom_id res chain seq x y z
N MET A 1 7.14 -1.67 43.42
CA MET A 1 8.23 -2.15 42.54
C MET A 1 7.66 -2.92 41.34
N GLU A 2 6.48 -3.55 41.45
CA GLU A 2 5.75 -4.18 40.32
C GLU A 2 5.38 -3.23 39.18
N ASP A 3 4.84 -2.02 39.44
CA ASP A 3 4.44 -1.11 38.33
C ASP A 3 5.56 -0.75 37.34
N ARG A 4 6.82 -0.80 37.77
CA ARG A 4 7.95 -0.49 36.90
C ARG A 4 8.32 -1.65 35.98
N SER A 5 8.12 -2.90 36.41
CA SER A 5 8.38 -4.07 35.56
C SER A 5 7.33 -4.20 34.47
N ASP A 6 6.07 -3.90 34.77
CA ASP A 6 4.97 -4.01 33.80
C ASP A 6 5.12 -3.03 32.64
N VAL A 7 5.63 -1.82 32.92
CA VAL A 7 5.92 -0.81 31.88
C VAL A 7 7.13 -1.21 31.04
N GLU A 8 8.15 -1.80 31.65
CA GLU A 8 9.34 -2.30 30.93
C GLU A 8 8.99 -3.48 30.00
N GLU A 9 8.15 -4.41 30.45
CA GLU A 9 7.67 -5.54 29.66
C GLU A 9 6.76 -5.08 28.50
N LEU A 10 5.84 -4.13 28.75
CA LEU A 10 5.03 -3.52 27.69
C LEU A 10 5.90 -2.81 26.65
N LYS A 11 6.96 -2.13 27.08
CA LYS A 11 7.91 -1.48 26.18
C LYS A 11 8.62 -2.49 25.28
N GLU A 12 9.10 -3.61 25.82
CA GLU A 12 9.71 -4.67 25.01
C GLU A 12 8.73 -5.23 23.97
N VAL A 13 7.47 -5.47 24.36
CA VAL A 13 6.44 -5.94 23.42
C VAL A 13 6.19 -4.90 22.32
N LEU A 14 6.08 -3.62 22.67
CA LEU A 14 5.86 -2.54 21.71
C LEU A 14 7.06 -2.33 20.79
N ASP A 15 8.29 -2.49 21.29
CA ASP A 15 9.51 -2.41 20.50
C ASP A 15 9.51 -3.54 19.45
N VAL A 16 9.23 -4.78 19.84
CA VAL A 16 9.11 -5.92 18.91
C VAL A 16 8.00 -5.69 17.87
N VAL A 17 6.84 -5.18 18.27
CA VAL A 17 5.74 -4.86 17.34
C VAL A 17 6.15 -3.76 16.37
N SER A 18 6.83 -2.73 16.86
CA SER A 18 7.32 -1.60 16.05
C SER A 18 8.37 -2.02 15.02
N GLU A 19 9.13 -3.08 15.30
CA GLU A 19 10.06 -3.68 14.34
C GLU A 19 9.34 -4.55 13.30
N LYS A 20 8.45 -5.45 13.75
CA LYS A 20 7.86 -6.47 12.88
C LYS A 20 6.77 -5.94 11.96
N VAL A 21 5.98 -4.97 12.41
CA VAL A 21 4.86 -4.42 11.61
C VAL A 21 5.34 -3.70 10.35
N PRO A 22 6.33 -2.78 10.40
CA PRO A 22 6.87 -2.15 9.19
C PRO A 22 7.50 -3.14 8.21
N ASP A 23 8.17 -4.18 8.70
CA ASP A 23 8.76 -5.22 7.85
C ASP A 23 7.70 -6.04 7.13
N LEU A 24 6.60 -6.36 7.80
CA LEU A 24 5.46 -7.02 7.18
C LEU A 24 4.82 -6.14 6.09
N LEU A 25 4.69 -4.83 6.33
CA LEU A 25 4.19 -3.87 5.34
C LEU A 25 5.15 -3.72 4.15
N ARG A 26 6.46 -3.74 4.38
CA ARG A 26 7.50 -3.76 3.31
C ARG A 26 7.42 -5.04 2.49
N GLY A 27 7.25 -6.20 3.13
CA GLY A 27 7.06 -7.47 2.44
C GLY A 27 5.79 -7.49 1.58
N LEU A 28 4.68 -6.96 2.11
CA LEU A 28 3.44 -6.81 1.35
C LEU A 28 3.62 -5.87 0.15
N ARG A 29 4.33 -4.74 0.34
CA ARG A 29 4.71 -3.85 -0.77
C ARG A 29 5.50 -4.61 -1.83
N ASP A 30 6.54 -5.35 -1.44
CA ASP A 30 7.40 -6.04 -2.41
C ASP A 30 6.66 -7.14 -3.16
N ILE A 31 5.65 -7.76 -2.54
CA ILE A 31 4.72 -8.66 -3.24
C ILE A 31 3.86 -7.87 -4.23
N MET A 32 3.25 -6.76 -3.82
CA MET A 32 2.38 -5.94 -4.68
C MET A 32 3.13 -5.26 -5.85
N TYR A 33 4.42 -4.95 -5.68
CA TYR A 33 5.29 -4.38 -6.71
C TYR A 33 6.28 -5.41 -7.29
N SER A 34 6.09 -6.70 -6.99
CA SER A 34 6.89 -7.77 -7.60
C SER A 34 6.67 -7.79 -9.11
N ARG A 35 7.66 -8.33 -9.84
CA ARG A 35 7.54 -8.56 -11.27
C ARG A 35 6.26 -9.35 -11.61
N ASP A 36 5.93 -10.37 -10.80
CA ASP A 36 4.74 -11.19 -11.00
C ASP A 36 3.45 -10.37 -10.80
N SER A 37 3.40 -9.49 -9.81
CA SER A 37 2.25 -8.59 -9.61
C SER A 37 2.12 -7.55 -10.73
N ALA A 38 3.24 -7.04 -11.25
CA ALA A 38 3.23 -6.16 -12.41
C ALA A 38 2.76 -6.88 -13.68
N GLU A 39 3.18 -8.12 -13.90
CA GLU A 39 2.72 -8.98 -15.01
C GLU A 39 1.22 -9.29 -14.89
N ASN A 40 0.75 -9.70 -13.71
CA ASN A 40 -0.68 -9.94 -13.45
C ASN A 40 -1.53 -8.68 -13.65
N MET A 41 -1.04 -7.52 -13.21
CA MET A 41 -1.72 -6.25 -13.42
C MET A 41 -1.79 -5.88 -14.91
N ALA A 42 -0.70 -6.08 -15.66
CA ALA A 42 -0.68 -5.85 -17.10
C ALA A 42 -1.69 -6.76 -17.84
N ASP A 43 -1.75 -8.04 -17.47
CA ASP A 43 -2.70 -8.99 -18.05
C ASP A 43 -4.16 -8.63 -17.76
N ALA A 44 -4.46 -8.19 -16.54
CA ALA A 44 -5.79 -7.73 -16.16
C ALA A 44 -6.21 -6.50 -16.97
N VAL A 45 -5.32 -5.50 -17.09
CA VAL A 45 -5.54 -4.27 -17.87
C VAL A 45 -5.74 -4.59 -19.36
N ALA A 46 -4.89 -5.44 -19.94
CA ALA A 46 -4.98 -5.86 -21.33
C ALA A 46 -6.28 -6.63 -21.61
N THR A 47 -6.66 -7.55 -20.71
CA THR A 47 -7.90 -8.32 -20.81
C THR A 47 -9.12 -7.41 -20.73
N PHE A 48 -9.11 -6.44 -19.81
CA PHE A 48 -10.21 -5.48 -19.67
C PHE A 48 -10.40 -4.66 -20.94
N TYR A 49 -9.33 -4.04 -21.46
CA TYR A 49 -9.37 -3.30 -22.72
C TYR A 49 -9.90 -4.14 -23.88
N LYS A 50 -9.35 -5.37 -24.04
CA LYS A 50 -9.78 -6.29 -25.11
C LYS A 50 -11.27 -6.59 -25.02
N LYS A 51 -11.79 -6.87 -23.83
CA LYS A 51 -13.23 -7.15 -23.64
C LYS A 51 -14.12 -5.95 -23.99
N LEU A 52 -13.70 -4.73 -23.69
CA LEU A 52 -14.44 -3.53 -24.07
C LEU A 52 -14.52 -3.40 -25.59
N VAL A 53 -13.39 -3.58 -26.29
CA VAL A 53 -13.32 -3.53 -27.75
C VAL A 53 -14.15 -4.67 -28.38
N ASP A 54 -14.04 -5.89 -27.85
CA ASP A 54 -14.81 -7.05 -28.32
C ASP A 54 -16.32 -6.86 -28.10
N ALA A 55 -16.72 -6.10 -27.08
CA ALA A 55 -18.11 -5.71 -26.83
C ALA A 55 -18.62 -4.58 -27.74
N GLY A 56 -17.77 -4.08 -28.66
CA GLY A 56 -18.14 -3.04 -29.64
C GLY A 56 -17.94 -1.60 -29.14
N ILE A 57 -17.25 -1.40 -28.01
CA ILE A 57 -16.91 -0.07 -27.54
C ILE A 57 -15.81 0.52 -28.44
N PRO A 58 -15.93 1.78 -28.91
CA PRO A 58 -14.89 2.44 -29.68
C PRO A 58 -13.54 2.37 -28.98
N LYS A 59 -12.45 2.22 -29.75
CA LYS A 59 -11.11 1.97 -29.19
C LYS A 59 -10.65 3.10 -28.28
N GLU A 60 -11.01 4.33 -28.61
CA GLU A 60 -10.70 5.54 -27.88
C GLU A 60 -11.38 5.54 -26.51
N ASP A 61 -12.68 5.25 -26.48
CA ASP A 61 -13.50 5.17 -25.27
C ASP A 61 -13.05 4.00 -24.38
N ALA A 62 -12.79 2.82 -24.98
CA ALA A 62 -12.27 1.66 -24.28
C ALA A 62 -10.91 1.95 -23.61
N LEU A 63 -10.05 2.70 -24.29
CA LEU A 63 -8.75 3.11 -23.76
C LEU A 63 -8.90 4.13 -22.61
N GLU A 64 -9.85 5.06 -22.70
CA GLU A 64 -10.18 5.97 -21.61
C GLU A 64 -10.71 5.23 -20.37
N MET A 65 -11.68 4.32 -20.54
CA MET A 65 -12.20 3.50 -19.44
C MET A 65 -11.11 2.65 -18.78
N THR A 66 -10.20 2.08 -19.59
CA THR A 66 -9.07 1.29 -19.09
C THR A 66 -8.08 2.16 -18.29
N ARG A 67 -7.79 3.39 -18.75
CA ARG A 67 -6.98 4.35 -17.98
C ARG A 67 -7.64 4.72 -16.64
N GLY A 68 -8.95 4.97 -16.64
CA GLY A 68 -9.71 5.25 -15.42
C GLY A 68 -9.65 4.09 -14.42
N TYR A 69 -9.78 2.85 -14.89
CA TYR A 69 -9.63 1.65 -14.05
C TYR A 69 -8.25 1.57 -13.38
N MET A 70 -7.16 1.84 -14.11
CA MET A 70 -5.81 1.84 -13.56
C MET A 70 -5.57 2.93 -12.51
N ILE A 71 -6.12 4.14 -12.73
CA ILE A 71 -6.00 5.25 -11.77
C ILE A 71 -6.67 4.87 -10.45
N ASN A 72 -7.91 4.38 -10.50
CA ASN A 72 -8.63 3.94 -9.30
C ASN A 72 -7.90 2.82 -8.54
N LEU A 73 -7.32 1.85 -9.27
CA LEU A 73 -6.52 0.80 -8.66
C LEU A 73 -5.28 1.37 -7.95
N ARG A 74 -4.59 2.33 -8.57
CA ARG A 74 -3.42 3.00 -7.98
C ARG A 74 -3.79 3.82 -6.75
N ASP A 75 -4.93 4.49 -6.78
CA ASP A 75 -5.38 5.34 -5.68
C ASP A 75 -5.74 4.50 -4.45
N ILE A 76 -6.42 3.37 -4.62
CA ILE A 76 -6.71 2.41 -3.53
C ILE A 76 -5.40 1.89 -2.90
N VAL A 77 -4.42 1.51 -3.72
CA VAL A 77 -3.11 1.04 -3.23
C VAL A 77 -2.32 2.17 -2.54
N GLY A 78 -2.39 3.38 -3.09
CA GLY A 78 -1.71 4.56 -2.56
C GLY A 78 -2.33 5.11 -1.26
N GLU A 79 -3.64 5.01 -1.11
CA GLU A 79 -4.33 5.36 0.14
C GLU A 79 -3.98 4.40 1.27
N GLY A 80 -3.88 3.09 0.99
CA GLY A 80 -3.36 2.10 1.93
C GLY A 80 -1.94 2.44 2.45
N MET A 81 -1.11 3.10 1.62
CA MET A 81 0.22 3.58 2.03
C MET A 81 0.18 4.85 2.91
N LYS A 82 -0.82 5.72 2.76
CA LYS A 82 -0.94 6.96 3.57
C LYS A 82 -1.32 6.65 5.02
N PHE A 83 -2.12 5.62 5.27
CA PHE A 83 -2.47 5.17 6.62
C PHE A 83 -1.26 4.65 7.42
N GLY A 84 -0.14 4.29 6.78
CA GLY A 84 1.10 3.88 7.45
C GLY A 84 2.11 5.00 7.73
N LYS A 85 1.90 6.23 7.22
CA LYS A 85 2.96 7.27 7.17
C LYS A 85 2.76 8.46 8.12
N HIS A 86 1.74 8.44 8.98
CA HIS A 86 1.37 9.59 9.81
C HIS A 86 1.87 9.55 11.28
N LYS A 87 2.86 8.72 11.63
CA LYS A 87 3.31 8.59 13.04
C LYS A 87 4.84 8.52 13.24
N SER A 88 5.60 9.27 12.46
CA SER A 88 7.03 9.49 12.71
C SER A 88 7.44 10.88 12.24
N GLY A 89 7.24 11.90 13.07
CA GLY A 89 7.69 13.25 12.75
C GLY A 89 6.93 14.33 13.51
N GLU A 90 6.98 14.29 14.84
CA GLU A 90 6.78 15.47 15.69
C GLU A 90 7.31 15.09 17.07
N GLU A 91 8.58 15.42 17.34
CA GLU A 91 9.13 15.68 18.67
C GLU A 91 10.59 16.08 18.51
N GLY A 92 10.89 17.33 18.82
CA GLY A 92 12.25 17.86 18.87
C GLY A 92 12.39 19.21 18.19
N GLU A 93 11.96 20.27 18.87
CA GLU A 93 12.67 21.55 18.97
C GLU A 93 11.84 22.51 19.85
N GLU A 94 11.89 22.30 21.17
CA GLU A 94 11.83 23.39 22.15
C GLU A 94 13.07 23.30 23.04
N GLU A 95 13.60 24.48 23.38
CA GLU A 95 14.70 24.79 24.32
C GLU A 95 16.13 24.81 23.76
N ASP A 96 16.56 26.00 23.27
CA ASP A 96 17.44 26.91 24.02
C ASP A 96 17.36 28.36 23.48
#